data_AF-A0A9D8G982-F1
#
_entry.id   AF-A0A9D8G982-F1
#
_cell.length_a   1.000
_cell.length_b   1.000
_cell.length_c   1.000
_cell.angle_alpha   90.00
_cell.angle_beta   90.00
_cell.angle_gamma   90.00
#
_symmetry.space_group_name_H-M   'P 1'
#
loop_
_entity.id
_entity.type
_entity.pdbx_description
1 polymer ?
#
loop_
_entity_poly.entity_id
_entity_poly.type
_entity_poly.pdbx_seq_one_letter_code
_entity_poly.pdbx_strand_id
1 'polypeptide(L)'
;GMNAVVCGDVPRSVGLSSSSAVFVAAATALARLNGIEIEPDRLVGLCGEGEWFVGTRGGAGDHAAMVYAHRGMISQIGFFPVHLARQAALPGNIEIILCNSYQRAQKSREARDRFNARVAAYEIALAVFRQRWPQLTANVAHLRDVNPDTLGIGVDRLYEALKTIPLWMTRKEVYCALPEQADEIETWFATHGDHEGGYPIRAVLLFGIAECERSRMALDVITSADKTRIGRLFAVSHDGDRVTRRRRDGRRASWAAEFDDDYLDRLIRLSQSDDPADRERAALVNQPGAYGCSTPEIDEMIDIANATEGVVGAQLVGAGLGGSIVVLAYKGAGQALSDALERGYYGPRGLKPDVHVFQPGEGANFLTLDDV
;
A
#
# COMPACT_ATOMS: atom_id res chain seq x y z
N GLY A 1 6.61 -36.81 -1.92
CA GLY A 1 7.46 -36.30 -0.84
C GLY A 1 8.78 -35.85 -1.42
N MET A 2 9.45 -34.86 -0.83
CA MET A 2 10.73 -34.33 -1.32
C MET A 2 11.71 -34.09 -0.16
N ASN A 3 13.00 -34.21 -0.44
CA ASN A 3 14.04 -33.67 0.43
C ASN A 3 14.36 -32.26 -0.08
N ALA A 4 14.27 -31.25 0.77
CA ALA A 4 14.47 -29.86 0.38
C ALA A 4 15.42 -29.15 1.36
N VAL A 5 16.24 -28.26 0.80
CA VAL A 5 17.03 -27.28 1.56
C VAL A 5 16.55 -25.90 1.12
N VAL A 6 16.22 -25.05 2.10
CA VAL A 6 15.75 -23.68 1.84
C VAL A 6 16.87 -22.71 2.20
N CYS A 7 17.26 -21.87 1.24
CA CYS A 7 18.17 -20.76 1.42
C CYS A 7 17.50 -19.48 0.92
N GLY A 8 17.72 -18.35 1.60
CA GLY A 8 17.18 -17.07 1.21
C GLY A 8 17.94 -15.92 1.86
N ASP A 9 18.14 -14.86 1.10
CA ASP A 9 18.86 -13.64 1.46
C ASP A 9 17.94 -12.41 1.59
N VAL A 10 16.63 -12.57 1.28
CA VAL A 10 15.61 -11.53 1.48
C VAL A 10 15.62 -11.11 2.95
N PRO A 11 15.93 -9.83 3.26
CA PRO A 11 15.97 -9.36 4.63
C PRO A 11 14.66 -9.62 5.37
N ARG A 12 14.76 -10.19 6.57
CA ARG A 12 13.60 -10.63 7.35
C ARG A 12 12.97 -9.47 8.12
N SER A 13 11.65 -9.41 8.17
CA SER A 13 10.88 -8.45 8.99
C SER A 13 11.08 -6.97 8.64
N VAL A 14 11.45 -6.67 7.40
CA VAL A 14 11.66 -5.31 6.90
C VAL A 14 10.66 -4.88 5.81
N GLY A 15 9.56 -5.62 5.64
CA GLY A 15 8.51 -5.30 4.65
C GLY A 15 8.76 -5.81 3.22
N LEU A 16 9.67 -6.78 3.03
CA LEU A 16 10.02 -7.37 1.73
C LEU A 16 9.48 -8.79 1.51
N SER A 17 8.45 -9.18 2.27
CA SER A 17 7.65 -10.37 1.95
C SER A 17 8.42 -11.70 1.92
N SER A 18 9.45 -11.83 2.78
CA SER A 18 10.30 -13.04 2.85
C SER A 18 9.52 -14.34 3.14
N SER A 19 8.36 -14.26 3.81
CA SER A 19 7.49 -15.44 4.03
C SER A 19 6.81 -15.90 2.74
N SER A 20 6.29 -14.95 1.96
CA SER A 20 5.63 -15.21 0.69
C SER A 20 6.62 -15.79 -0.32
N ALA A 21 7.90 -15.36 -0.27
CA ALA A 21 8.96 -15.93 -1.11
C ALA A 21 9.15 -17.43 -0.86
N VAL A 22 9.19 -17.85 0.42
CA VAL A 22 9.26 -19.28 0.77
C VAL A 22 7.99 -20.00 0.34
N PHE A 23 6.82 -19.37 0.48
CA PHE A 23 5.54 -19.96 0.10
C PHE A 23 5.46 -20.21 -1.42
N VAL A 24 5.74 -19.19 -2.24
CA VAL A 24 5.77 -19.29 -3.71
C VAL A 24 6.80 -20.32 -4.16
N ALA A 25 8.00 -20.31 -3.58
CA ALA A 25 9.04 -21.29 -3.92
C ALA A 25 8.61 -22.72 -3.60
N ALA A 26 8.03 -22.96 -2.42
CA ALA A 26 7.54 -24.28 -2.02
C ALA A 26 6.38 -24.76 -2.90
N ALA A 27 5.39 -23.90 -3.20
CA ALA A 27 4.27 -24.22 -4.06
C ALA A 27 4.73 -24.56 -5.49
N THR A 28 5.64 -23.75 -6.04
CA THR A 28 6.21 -23.93 -7.38
C THR A 28 7.03 -25.23 -7.47
N ALA A 29 7.87 -25.53 -6.47
CA ALA A 29 8.64 -26.76 -6.41
C ALA A 29 7.74 -28.01 -6.30
N LEU A 30 6.73 -27.97 -5.42
CA LEU A 30 5.79 -29.08 -5.24
C LEU A 30 4.97 -29.34 -6.50
N ALA A 31 4.48 -28.30 -7.17
CA ALA A 31 3.75 -28.44 -8.43
C ALA A 31 4.62 -29.15 -9.49
N ARG A 32 5.86 -28.67 -9.67
CA ARG A 32 6.81 -29.24 -10.63
C ARG A 32 7.17 -30.69 -10.34
N LEU A 33 7.47 -31.02 -9.08
CA LEU A 33 7.84 -32.38 -8.66
C LEU A 33 6.71 -33.39 -8.87
N ASN A 34 5.46 -32.95 -8.86
CA ASN A 34 4.29 -33.81 -9.08
C ASN A 34 3.75 -33.73 -10.51
N GLY A 35 4.43 -33.02 -11.42
CA GLY A 35 3.97 -32.84 -12.81
C GLY A 35 2.64 -32.08 -12.91
N ILE A 36 2.34 -31.21 -11.95
CA ILE A 36 1.12 -30.39 -11.93
C ILE A 36 1.42 -29.07 -12.62
N GLU A 37 0.74 -28.82 -13.72
CA GLU A 37 0.74 -27.51 -14.38
C GLU A 37 -0.23 -26.57 -13.65
N ILE A 38 0.26 -25.38 -13.30
CA ILE A 38 -0.53 -24.35 -12.61
C ILE A 38 -0.31 -23.04 -13.35
N GLU A 39 -1.40 -22.45 -13.83
CA GLU A 39 -1.35 -21.13 -14.44
C GLU A 39 -0.89 -20.06 -13.42
N PRO A 40 -0.13 -19.03 -13.86
CA PRO A 40 0.42 -18.02 -12.97
C PRO A 40 -0.62 -17.34 -12.06
N ASP A 41 -1.79 -17.01 -12.59
CA ASP A 41 -2.89 -16.39 -11.85
C ASP A 41 -3.44 -17.30 -10.76
N ARG A 42 -3.59 -18.59 -11.07
CA ARG A 42 -3.99 -19.63 -10.11
C ARG A 42 -2.93 -19.86 -9.05
N LEU A 43 -1.64 -19.86 -9.41
CA LEU A 43 -0.55 -19.99 -8.44
C LEU A 43 -0.57 -18.84 -7.44
N VAL A 44 -0.77 -17.60 -7.91
CA VAL A 44 -0.90 -16.42 -7.05
C VAL A 44 -2.08 -16.55 -6.09
N GLY A 45 -3.25 -16.96 -6.59
CA GLY A 45 -4.44 -17.18 -5.78
C GLY A 45 -4.23 -18.23 -4.68
N LEU A 46 -3.69 -19.39 -5.05
CA LEU A 46 -3.39 -20.48 -4.12
C LEU A 46 -2.39 -20.06 -3.03
N CYS A 47 -1.37 -19.28 -3.39
CA CYS A 47 -0.40 -18.80 -2.41
C CYS A 47 -1.01 -17.75 -1.46
N GLY A 48 -1.78 -16.81 -1.98
CA GLY A 48 -2.45 -15.78 -1.18
C GLY A 48 -3.42 -16.36 -0.16
N GLU A 49 -4.29 -17.29 -0.59
CA GLU A 49 -5.20 -18.01 0.32
C GLU A 49 -4.43 -18.92 1.29
N GLY A 50 -3.34 -19.53 0.82
CA GLY A 50 -2.47 -20.38 1.60
C GLY A 50 -1.84 -19.67 2.81
N GLU A 51 -1.47 -18.40 2.68
CA GLU A 51 -0.95 -17.61 3.81
C GLU A 51 -2.00 -17.31 4.88
N TRP A 52 -3.30 -17.43 4.59
CA TRP A 52 -4.33 -17.24 5.63
C TRP A 52 -4.26 -18.32 6.72
N PHE A 53 -3.74 -19.51 6.40
CA PHE A 53 -3.52 -20.57 7.38
C PHE A 53 -2.40 -20.26 8.39
N VAL A 54 -1.55 -19.25 8.13
CA VAL A 54 -0.56 -18.75 9.10
C VAL A 54 -1.05 -17.54 9.89
N GLY A 55 -2.32 -17.15 9.70
CA GLY A 55 -3.03 -16.15 10.50
C GLY A 55 -2.94 -14.71 10.00
N THR A 56 -2.37 -14.47 8.82
CA THR A 56 -2.39 -13.17 8.13
C THR A 56 -3.55 -13.12 7.15
N ARG A 57 -4.38 -12.07 7.19
CA ARG A 57 -5.48 -11.86 6.23
C ARG A 57 -5.09 -10.82 5.18
N GLY A 58 -3.90 -10.98 4.62
CA GLY A 58 -3.37 -10.11 3.58
C GLY A 58 -3.92 -10.47 2.19
N GLY A 59 -3.66 -9.60 1.22
CA GLY A 59 -3.93 -9.87 -0.19
C GLY A 59 -2.82 -10.73 -0.84
N ALA A 60 -2.91 -10.91 -2.16
CA ALA A 60 -1.95 -11.71 -2.93
C ALA A 60 -0.88 -10.87 -3.66
N GLY A 61 -0.70 -9.60 -3.29
CA GLY A 61 0.22 -8.67 -3.95
C GLY A 61 1.67 -9.15 -4.03
N ASP A 62 2.20 -9.61 -2.89
CA ASP A 62 3.57 -10.13 -2.79
C ASP A 62 3.79 -11.35 -3.69
N HIS A 63 2.85 -12.29 -3.64
CA HIS A 63 2.84 -13.49 -4.46
C HIS A 63 2.80 -13.15 -5.95
N ALA A 64 1.95 -12.19 -6.33
CA ALA A 64 1.82 -11.74 -7.70
C ALA A 64 3.10 -11.07 -8.19
N ALA A 65 3.75 -10.25 -7.35
CA ALA A 65 5.04 -9.65 -7.69
C ALA A 65 6.11 -10.73 -7.91
N MET A 66 6.15 -11.78 -7.07
CA MET A 66 7.10 -12.88 -7.23
C MET A 66 6.83 -13.74 -8.46
N VAL A 67 5.57 -13.92 -8.86
CA VAL A 67 5.21 -14.75 -10.02
C VAL A 67 5.34 -13.98 -11.34
N TYR A 68 4.92 -12.72 -11.39
CA TYR A 68 4.86 -11.91 -12.62
C TYR A 68 6.05 -10.94 -12.80
N ALA A 69 7.03 -10.93 -11.88
CA ALA A 69 8.23 -10.12 -12.07
C ALA A 69 9.00 -10.56 -13.31
N HIS A 70 9.50 -9.58 -14.06
CA HIS A 70 10.41 -9.81 -15.17
C HIS A 70 11.60 -8.85 -15.04
N ARG A 71 12.81 -9.35 -15.34
CA ARG A 71 14.04 -8.60 -15.11
C ARG A 71 14.02 -7.24 -15.80
N GLY A 72 14.30 -6.18 -15.02
CA GLY A 72 14.32 -4.79 -15.50
C GLY A 72 12.96 -4.13 -15.69
N MET A 73 11.86 -4.83 -15.41
CA MET A 73 10.49 -4.35 -15.63
C MET A 73 9.76 -4.02 -14.32
N ILE A 74 8.90 -3.02 -14.36
CA ILE A 74 7.88 -2.75 -13.35
C ILE A 74 6.56 -3.35 -13.84
N SER A 75 5.91 -4.12 -12.98
CA SER A 75 4.63 -4.78 -13.28
C SER A 75 3.45 -4.05 -12.64
N GLN A 76 2.42 -3.77 -13.43
CA GLN A 76 1.10 -3.41 -12.94
C GLN A 76 0.23 -4.67 -12.94
N ILE A 77 -0.28 -5.05 -11.77
CA ILE A 77 -1.01 -6.31 -11.56
C ILE A 77 -2.45 -5.97 -11.20
N GLY A 78 -3.40 -6.56 -11.92
CA GLY A 78 -4.82 -6.51 -11.61
C GLY A 78 -5.24 -7.68 -10.73
N PHE A 79 -6.27 -7.48 -9.91
CA PHE A 79 -6.90 -8.50 -9.07
C PHE A 79 -8.38 -8.70 -9.45
N PHE A 80 -9.02 -9.76 -8.98
CA PHE A 80 -10.44 -10.06 -9.23
C PHE A 80 -10.87 -9.98 -10.72
N PRO A 81 -10.38 -10.87 -11.60
CA PRO A 81 -9.39 -11.93 -11.36
C PRO A 81 -7.93 -11.43 -11.43
N VAL A 82 -7.00 -12.21 -10.88
CA VAL A 82 -5.56 -11.90 -10.93
C VAL A 82 -5.07 -11.94 -12.37
N HIS A 83 -4.35 -10.91 -12.80
CA HIS A 83 -3.69 -10.89 -14.10
C HIS A 83 -2.57 -9.85 -14.15
N LEU A 84 -1.60 -10.06 -15.04
CA LEU A 84 -0.63 -9.03 -15.40
C LEU A 84 -1.33 -8.01 -16.31
N ALA A 85 -1.57 -6.80 -15.82
CA ALA A 85 -2.26 -5.77 -16.59
C ALA A 85 -1.32 -5.12 -17.61
N ARG A 86 -0.16 -4.63 -17.16
CA ARG A 86 0.86 -3.99 -18.00
C ARG A 86 2.25 -4.18 -17.40
N GLN A 87 3.28 -4.03 -18.23
CA GLN A 87 4.66 -3.91 -17.78
C GLN A 87 5.37 -2.79 -18.53
N ALA A 88 6.35 -2.17 -17.89
CA ALA A 88 7.25 -1.23 -18.54
C ALA A 88 8.64 -1.29 -17.93
N ALA A 89 9.66 -0.97 -18.73
CA ALA A 89 11.03 -0.91 -18.24
C ALA A 89 11.20 0.21 -17.21
N LEU A 90 11.98 -0.04 -16.15
CA LEU A 90 12.44 1.01 -15.26
C LEU A 90 13.28 2.01 -16.07
N PRO A 91 13.02 3.34 -16.00
CA PRO A 91 13.82 4.31 -16.72
C PRO A 91 15.32 4.18 -16.40
N GLY A 92 16.16 4.20 -17.43
CA GLY A 92 17.59 3.89 -17.30
C GLY A 92 18.39 4.85 -16.42
N ASN A 93 17.83 6.02 -16.08
CA ASN A 93 18.40 7.02 -15.18
C ASN A 93 17.85 6.94 -13.74
N ILE A 94 16.90 6.04 -13.45
CA ILE A 94 16.31 5.84 -12.13
C ILE A 94 16.86 4.55 -11.51
N GLU A 95 17.06 4.58 -10.19
CA GLU A 95 17.33 3.40 -9.36
C GLU A 95 16.32 3.29 -8.22
N ILE A 96 16.06 2.06 -7.79
CA ILE A 96 15.20 1.77 -6.63
C ILE A 96 16.14 1.53 -5.45
N ILE A 97 15.94 2.25 -4.36
CA ILE A 97 16.73 2.13 -3.14
C ILE A 97 15.80 1.77 -2.01
N LEU A 98 16.15 0.73 -1.26
CA LEU A 98 15.49 0.39 -0.02
C LEU A 98 16.31 0.91 1.15
N CYS A 99 15.65 1.53 2.12
CA CYS A 99 16.30 1.94 3.36
C CYS A 99 15.54 1.31 4.54
N ASN A 100 16.21 0.44 5.28
CA ASN A 100 15.61 -0.26 6.41
C ASN A 100 15.65 0.62 7.65
N SER A 101 14.52 0.77 8.34
CA SER A 101 14.44 1.58 9.55
C SER A 101 15.02 0.91 10.80
N TYR A 102 15.31 -0.39 10.73
CA TYR A 102 15.55 -1.28 11.88
C TYR A 102 14.39 -1.37 12.88
N GLN A 103 13.31 -0.63 12.67
CA GLN A 103 12.06 -0.91 13.36
C GLN A 103 11.52 -2.19 12.75
N ARG A 104 11.46 -3.23 13.57
CA ARG A 104 10.78 -4.45 13.14
C ARG A 104 9.36 -4.06 12.78
N ALA A 105 8.89 -4.44 11.59
CA ALA A 105 7.45 -4.51 11.33
C ALA A 105 6.91 -5.54 12.33
N GLN A 106 6.54 -5.07 13.53
CA GLN A 106 6.33 -5.98 14.65
C GLN A 106 5.11 -6.84 14.31
N LYS A 107 5.29 -8.15 14.20
CA LYS A 107 4.18 -9.13 14.20
C LYS A 107 3.63 -9.31 15.63
N SER A 108 3.70 -8.27 16.47
CA SER A 108 3.12 -8.29 17.82
C SER A 108 1.61 -8.44 17.69
N ARG A 109 0.98 -8.93 18.75
CA ARG A 109 -0.48 -9.10 18.77
C ARG A 109 -1.16 -7.77 18.46
N GLU A 110 -0.68 -6.68 19.04
CA GLU A 110 -1.23 -5.32 18.93
C GLU A 110 -1.07 -4.74 17.52
N ALA A 111 0.05 -5.01 16.84
CA ALA A 111 0.26 -4.53 15.49
C ALA A 111 -0.59 -5.31 14.47
N ARG A 112 -0.72 -6.64 14.64
CA ARG A 112 -1.66 -7.47 13.87
C ARG A 112 -3.10 -7.03 14.09
N ASP A 113 -3.45 -6.72 15.34
CA ASP A 113 -4.75 -6.21 15.75
C ASP A 113 -5.09 -4.92 15.00
N ARG A 114 -4.19 -3.92 15.07
CA ARG A 114 -4.34 -2.66 14.35
C ARG A 114 -4.42 -2.84 12.84
N PHE A 115 -3.61 -3.73 12.25
CA PHE A 115 -3.66 -4.03 10.82
C PHE A 115 -5.02 -4.61 10.41
N ASN A 116 -5.46 -5.66 11.12
CA ASN A 116 -6.73 -6.33 10.84
C ASN A 116 -7.94 -5.39 11.07
N ALA A 117 -7.86 -4.49 12.05
CA ALA A 117 -8.88 -3.47 12.28
C ALA A 117 -9.01 -2.48 11.11
N ARG A 118 -7.90 -2.14 10.45
CA ARG A 118 -7.91 -1.31 9.25
C ARG A 118 -8.50 -2.04 8.05
N VAL A 119 -8.21 -3.34 7.92
CA VAL A 119 -8.85 -4.20 6.91
C VAL A 119 -10.37 -4.24 7.14
N ALA A 120 -10.82 -4.46 8.38
CA ALA A 120 -12.25 -4.42 8.71
C ALA A 120 -12.89 -3.06 8.43
N ALA A 121 -12.17 -1.95 8.65
CA ALA A 121 -12.66 -0.61 8.33
C ALA A 121 -12.96 -0.43 6.84
N TYR A 122 -12.21 -1.05 5.92
CA TYR A 122 -12.54 -1.04 4.49
C TYR A 122 -13.87 -1.75 4.20
N GLU A 123 -14.05 -2.94 4.77
CA GLU A 123 -15.27 -3.74 4.56
C GLU A 123 -16.51 -3.03 5.08
N ILE A 124 -16.41 -2.49 6.31
CA ILE A 124 -17.47 -1.67 6.92
C ILE A 124 -17.76 -0.45 6.05
N ALA A 125 -16.73 0.28 5.62
CA ALA A 125 -16.93 1.48 4.83
C ALA A 125 -17.59 1.20 3.47
N LEU A 126 -17.21 0.12 2.81
CA LEU A 126 -17.82 -0.30 1.55
C LEU A 126 -19.27 -0.72 1.74
N ALA A 127 -19.59 -1.47 2.81
CA ALA A 127 -20.95 -1.85 3.14
C ALA A 127 -21.84 -0.64 3.45
N VAL A 128 -21.35 0.32 4.26
CA VAL A 128 -22.06 1.58 4.53
C VAL A 128 -22.25 2.40 3.25
N PHE A 129 -21.24 2.45 2.38
CA PHE A 129 -21.36 3.15 1.10
C PHE A 129 -22.46 2.56 0.21
N ARG A 130 -22.50 1.22 0.07
CA ARG A 130 -23.56 0.50 -0.68
C ARG A 130 -24.94 0.74 -0.10
N GLN A 131 -25.08 0.72 1.22
CA GLN A 131 -26.36 0.96 1.88
C GLN A 131 -26.87 2.39 1.67
N ARG A 132 -25.99 3.39 1.73
CA ARG A 132 -26.38 4.80 1.57
C ARG A 132 -26.58 5.23 0.12
N TRP A 133 -25.91 4.56 -0.82
CA TRP A 133 -25.92 4.90 -2.24
C TRP A 133 -26.24 3.70 -3.15
N PRO A 134 -27.34 2.95 -2.90
CA PRO A 134 -27.68 1.76 -3.68
C PRO A 134 -27.80 2.04 -5.19
N GLN A 135 -28.20 3.26 -5.56
CA GLN A 135 -28.29 3.73 -6.93
C GLN A 135 -26.94 3.87 -7.65
N LEU A 136 -25.83 3.99 -6.91
CA LEU A 136 -24.47 4.08 -7.47
C LEU A 136 -23.75 2.74 -7.44
N THR A 137 -24.23 1.76 -6.67
CA THR A 137 -23.43 0.57 -6.34
C THR A 137 -23.77 -0.69 -7.14
N ALA A 138 -24.57 -0.57 -8.22
CA ALA A 138 -24.91 -1.71 -9.07
C ALA A 138 -23.67 -2.45 -9.62
N ASN A 139 -22.59 -1.71 -9.90
CA ASN A 139 -21.33 -2.26 -10.43
C ASN A 139 -20.18 -2.26 -9.40
N VAL A 140 -20.47 -2.10 -8.11
CA VAL A 140 -19.45 -2.03 -7.06
C VAL A 140 -19.35 -3.37 -6.37
N ALA A 141 -18.36 -4.19 -6.74
CA ALA A 141 -18.06 -5.48 -6.10
C ALA A 141 -16.94 -5.36 -5.06
N HIS A 142 -15.99 -4.46 -5.28
CA HIS A 142 -14.83 -4.21 -4.41
C HIS A 142 -14.62 -2.72 -4.17
N LEU A 143 -13.80 -2.38 -3.19
CA LEU A 143 -13.45 -1.00 -2.85
C LEU A 143 -12.95 -0.20 -4.06
N ARG A 144 -12.10 -0.82 -4.89
CA ARG A 144 -11.53 -0.20 -6.10
C ARG A 144 -12.57 0.26 -7.12
N ASP A 145 -13.77 -0.32 -7.07
CA ASP A 145 -14.86 -0.02 -8.00
C ASP A 145 -15.58 1.28 -7.60
N VAL A 146 -15.28 1.83 -6.40
CA VAL A 146 -15.76 3.14 -5.95
C VAL A 146 -14.86 4.22 -6.53
N ASN A 147 -15.06 4.54 -7.81
CA ASN A 147 -14.38 5.63 -8.52
C ASN A 147 -15.32 6.32 -9.53
N PRO A 148 -15.04 7.57 -9.94
CA PRO A 148 -15.91 8.33 -10.83
C PRO A 148 -16.32 7.57 -12.11
N ASP A 149 -15.38 6.87 -12.75
CA ASP A 149 -15.60 6.19 -14.01
C ASP A 149 -16.53 4.98 -13.86
N THR A 150 -16.28 4.12 -12.86
CA THR A 150 -17.12 2.94 -12.59
C THR A 150 -18.51 3.31 -12.10
N LEU A 151 -18.62 4.40 -11.33
CA LEU A 151 -19.89 4.90 -10.81
C LEU A 151 -20.66 5.75 -11.84
N GLY A 152 -20.02 6.18 -12.93
CA GLY A 152 -20.63 7.03 -13.96
C GLY A 152 -21.00 8.43 -13.46
N ILE A 153 -20.21 8.99 -12.53
CA ILE A 153 -20.47 10.30 -11.90
C ILE A 153 -19.22 11.18 -11.90
N GLY A 154 -19.40 12.49 -11.67
CA GLY A 154 -18.29 13.41 -11.40
C GLY A 154 -17.65 13.17 -10.02
N VAL A 155 -16.39 13.61 -9.87
CA VAL A 155 -15.66 13.48 -8.59
C VAL A 155 -16.29 14.30 -7.46
N ASP A 156 -16.94 15.41 -7.79
CA ASP A 156 -17.77 16.20 -6.87
C ASP A 156 -18.92 15.38 -6.28
N ARG A 157 -19.66 14.65 -7.12
CA ARG A 157 -20.75 13.78 -6.66
C ARG A 157 -20.23 12.61 -5.83
N LEU A 158 -19.04 12.11 -6.12
CA LEU A 158 -18.36 11.13 -5.27
C LEU A 158 -18.03 11.73 -3.89
N TYR A 159 -17.53 12.98 -3.82
CA TYR A 159 -17.29 13.65 -2.54
C TYR A 159 -18.56 13.91 -1.74
N GLU A 160 -19.67 14.26 -2.40
CA GLU A 160 -20.98 14.33 -1.75
C GLU A 160 -21.40 12.99 -1.14
N ALA A 161 -21.17 11.89 -1.87
CA ALA A 161 -21.43 10.55 -1.35
C ALA A 161 -20.53 10.20 -0.15
N LEU A 162 -19.23 10.49 -0.24
CA LEU A 162 -18.28 10.28 0.86
C LEU A 162 -18.61 11.09 2.10
N LYS A 163 -19.18 12.30 1.94
CA LYS A 163 -19.61 13.15 3.06
C LYS A 163 -20.74 12.51 3.86
N THR A 164 -21.56 11.66 3.23
CA THR A 164 -22.57 10.87 3.97
C THR A 164 -21.97 9.73 4.78
N ILE A 165 -20.72 9.33 4.56
CA ILE A 165 -20.12 8.22 5.30
C ILE A 165 -19.67 8.71 6.68
N PRO A 166 -19.97 8.01 7.79
CA PRO A 166 -19.53 8.40 9.13
C PRO A 166 -18.00 8.51 9.21
N LEU A 167 -17.50 9.45 10.01
CA LEU A 167 -16.06 9.58 10.27
C LEU A 167 -15.52 8.35 11.03
N TRP A 168 -16.24 7.95 12.07
CA TRP A 168 -15.92 6.82 12.94
C TRP A 168 -17.18 6.00 13.24
N MET A 169 -17.00 4.71 13.50
CA MET A 169 -18.06 3.83 13.98
C MET A 169 -17.51 2.83 14.99
N THR A 170 -18.18 2.67 16.12
CA THR A 170 -17.96 1.56 17.07
C THR A 170 -18.57 0.26 16.54
N ARG A 171 -18.19 -0.90 17.09
CA ARG A 171 -18.82 -2.18 16.73
C ARG A 171 -20.34 -2.15 16.87
N LYS A 172 -20.84 -1.52 17.94
CA LYS A 172 -22.28 -1.33 18.19
C LYS A 172 -22.95 -0.53 17.07
N GLU A 173 -22.35 0.59 16.68
CA GLU A 173 -22.88 1.41 15.58
C GLU A 173 -22.86 0.68 14.23
N VAL A 174 -21.85 -0.17 13.99
CA VAL A 174 -21.78 -1.02 12.79
C VAL A 174 -22.94 -2.00 12.75
N TYR A 175 -23.18 -2.76 13.83
CA TYR A 175 -24.33 -3.68 13.92
C TYR A 175 -25.68 -2.95 13.78
N CYS A 176 -25.82 -1.76 14.36
CA CYS A 176 -27.05 -0.97 14.22
C CYS A 176 -27.25 -0.42 12.80
N ALA A 177 -26.17 -0.04 12.11
CA ALA A 177 -26.23 0.50 10.76
C ALA A 177 -26.48 -0.59 9.71
N LEU A 178 -25.91 -1.78 9.88
CA LEU A 178 -25.88 -2.87 8.90
C LEU A 178 -26.51 -4.16 9.44
N PRO A 179 -27.80 -4.15 9.84
CA PRO A 179 -28.43 -5.32 10.47
C PRO A 179 -28.55 -6.52 9.52
N GLU A 180 -28.59 -6.29 8.21
CA GLU A 180 -28.67 -7.34 7.19
C GLU A 180 -27.34 -8.04 6.94
N GLN A 181 -26.22 -7.49 7.45
CA GLN A 181 -24.86 -8.02 7.25
C GLN A 181 -24.26 -8.61 8.55
N ALA A 182 -25.11 -9.08 9.47
CA ALA A 182 -24.68 -9.53 10.79
C ALA A 182 -23.60 -10.63 10.73
N ASP A 183 -23.76 -11.59 9.81
CA ASP A 183 -22.83 -12.72 9.63
C ASP A 183 -21.48 -12.25 9.04
N GLU A 184 -21.50 -11.31 8.08
CA GLU A 184 -20.27 -10.73 7.54
C GLU A 184 -19.53 -9.90 8.60
N ILE A 185 -20.27 -9.13 9.41
CA ILE A 185 -19.70 -8.31 10.50
C ILE A 185 -18.97 -9.20 11.51
N GLU A 186 -19.53 -10.35 11.87
CA GLU A 186 -18.84 -11.33 12.73
C GLU A 186 -17.50 -11.78 12.13
N THR A 187 -17.48 -12.02 10.82
CA THR A 187 -16.25 -12.41 10.11
C THR A 187 -15.21 -11.30 10.12
N TRP A 188 -15.61 -10.04 9.92
CA TRP A 188 -14.71 -8.90 9.96
C TRP A 188 -14.09 -8.71 11.36
N PHE A 189 -14.90 -8.83 12.41
CA PHE A 189 -14.47 -8.64 13.80
C PHE A 189 -13.75 -9.85 14.42
N ALA A 190 -13.85 -11.05 13.84
CA ALA A 190 -13.18 -12.25 14.36
C ALA A 190 -11.64 -12.18 14.31
N THR A 191 -11.08 -11.23 13.57
CA THR A 191 -9.63 -11.15 13.27
C THR A 191 -8.84 -10.27 14.24
N HIS A 192 -9.51 -9.52 15.12
CA HIS A 192 -8.90 -8.54 16.03
C HIS A 192 -9.82 -8.26 17.25
N GLY A 193 -9.25 -7.66 18.29
CA GLY A 193 -9.93 -7.22 19.49
C GLY A 193 -10.86 -6.03 19.24
N ASP A 194 -11.67 -5.70 20.23
CA ASP A 194 -12.53 -4.52 20.13
C ASP A 194 -11.70 -3.23 20.26
N HIS A 195 -11.98 -2.28 19.37
CA HIS A 195 -11.42 -0.94 19.42
C HIS A 195 -12.49 -0.01 19.97
N GLU A 196 -12.50 0.21 21.29
CA GLU A 196 -13.55 1.01 21.96
C GLU A 196 -13.67 2.44 21.40
N GLY A 197 -12.56 3.01 20.89
CA GLY A 197 -12.54 4.31 20.19
C GLY A 197 -13.17 4.31 18.79
N GLY A 198 -13.61 3.15 18.30
CA GLY A 198 -14.19 2.94 16.99
C GLY A 198 -13.18 2.76 15.86
N TYR A 199 -13.72 2.50 14.67
CA TYR A 199 -13.02 2.32 13.42
C TYR A 199 -13.13 3.60 12.58
N PRO A 200 -12.03 4.09 11.98
CA PRO A 200 -12.07 5.25 11.10
C PRO A 200 -12.60 4.83 9.73
N ILE A 201 -13.84 5.19 9.43
CA ILE A 201 -14.56 4.67 8.26
C ILE A 201 -14.29 5.55 7.02
N ARG A 202 -14.71 6.82 7.05
CA ARG A 202 -14.59 7.72 5.89
C ARG A 202 -13.14 7.93 5.44
N ALA A 203 -12.22 8.14 6.38
CA ALA A 203 -10.83 8.45 6.06
C ALA A 203 -10.10 7.24 5.44
N VAL A 204 -10.39 6.03 5.92
CA VAL A 204 -9.86 4.79 5.36
C VAL A 204 -10.48 4.53 3.98
N LEU A 205 -11.79 4.71 3.81
CA LEU A 205 -12.44 4.62 2.51
C LEU A 205 -11.77 5.52 1.47
N LEU A 206 -11.60 6.80 1.80
CA LEU A 206 -10.97 7.78 0.91
C LEU A 206 -9.54 7.36 0.56
N PHE A 207 -8.75 6.89 1.54
CA PHE A 207 -7.41 6.38 1.28
C PHE A 207 -7.46 5.23 0.27
N GLY A 208 -8.29 4.22 0.50
CA GLY A 208 -8.27 3.01 -0.32
C GLY A 208 -8.70 3.25 -1.77
N ILE A 209 -9.75 4.06 -1.98
CA ILE A 209 -10.18 4.40 -3.35
C ILE A 209 -9.15 5.28 -4.07
N ALA A 210 -8.51 6.22 -3.34
CA ALA A 210 -7.48 7.08 -3.92
C ALA A 210 -6.18 6.32 -4.22
N GLU A 211 -5.80 5.36 -3.37
CA GLU A 211 -4.65 4.49 -3.58
C GLU A 211 -4.87 3.57 -4.80
N CYS A 212 -6.12 3.13 -5.03
CA CYS A 212 -6.47 2.43 -6.27
C CYS A 212 -6.25 3.31 -7.50
N GLU A 213 -6.65 4.59 -7.49
CA GLU A 213 -6.37 5.52 -8.59
C GLU A 213 -4.87 5.77 -8.77
N ARG A 214 -4.13 5.93 -7.67
CA ARG A 214 -2.66 6.07 -7.72
C ARG A 214 -2.02 4.85 -8.37
N SER A 215 -2.45 3.65 -8.00
CA SER A 215 -1.97 2.38 -8.58
C SER A 215 -2.28 2.27 -10.08
N ARG A 216 -3.45 2.74 -10.54
CA ARG A 216 -3.80 2.74 -11.97
C ARG A 216 -2.84 3.59 -12.81
N MET A 217 -2.39 4.73 -12.30
CA MET A 217 -1.48 5.63 -13.03
C MET A 217 0.01 5.47 -12.71
N ALA A 218 0.36 4.70 -11.66
CA ALA A 218 1.73 4.63 -11.13
C ALA A 218 2.76 4.24 -12.19
N LEU A 219 2.43 3.26 -13.05
CA LEU A 219 3.35 2.81 -14.10
C LEU A 219 3.66 3.94 -15.10
N ASP A 220 2.65 4.71 -15.51
CA ASP A 220 2.83 5.84 -16.44
C ASP A 220 3.59 7.01 -15.79
N VAL A 221 3.36 7.26 -14.50
CA VAL A 221 4.08 8.28 -13.73
C VAL A 221 5.54 7.90 -13.56
N ILE A 222 5.84 6.68 -13.12
CA ILE A 222 7.22 6.23 -12.88
C ILE A 222 8.01 6.18 -14.19
N THR A 223 7.42 5.67 -15.26
CA THR A 223 8.09 5.57 -16.58
C THR A 223 8.33 6.92 -17.23
N SER A 224 7.56 7.95 -16.87
CA SER A 224 7.83 9.33 -17.34
C SER A 224 9.14 9.91 -16.81
N ALA A 225 9.71 9.34 -15.75
CA ALA A 225 10.90 9.84 -15.05
C ALA A 225 10.80 11.32 -14.59
N ASP A 226 9.59 11.86 -14.51
CA ASP A 226 9.32 13.21 -14.05
C ASP A 226 9.35 13.25 -12.52
N LYS A 227 10.37 13.92 -11.99
CA LYS A 227 10.56 14.07 -10.55
C LYS A 227 9.38 14.71 -9.84
N THR A 228 8.73 15.70 -10.45
CA THR A 228 7.59 16.38 -9.83
C THR A 228 6.41 15.45 -9.71
N ARG A 229 6.12 14.67 -10.77
CA ARG A 229 4.98 13.74 -10.79
C ARG A 229 5.20 12.54 -9.88
N ILE A 230 6.39 11.93 -9.94
CA ILE A 230 6.75 10.78 -9.08
C ILE A 230 6.78 11.22 -7.61
N GLY A 231 7.45 12.34 -7.31
CA GLY A 231 7.54 12.87 -5.96
C GLY A 231 6.17 13.17 -5.37
N ARG A 232 5.26 13.77 -6.15
CA ARG A 232 3.87 14.01 -5.71
C ARG A 232 3.13 12.69 -5.45
N LEU A 233 3.22 11.72 -6.36
CA LEU A 233 2.56 10.42 -6.21
C LEU A 233 2.97 9.72 -4.91
N PHE A 234 4.28 9.66 -4.65
CA PHE A 234 4.85 9.03 -3.45
C PHE A 234 4.50 9.82 -2.18
N ALA A 235 4.56 11.16 -2.24
CA ALA A 235 4.22 12.00 -1.10
C ALA A 235 2.74 11.87 -0.71
N VAL A 236 1.81 11.92 -1.67
CA VAL A 236 0.37 11.81 -1.37
C VAL A 236 0.01 10.42 -0.85
N SER A 237 0.57 9.35 -1.42
CA SER A 237 0.37 7.99 -0.89
C SER A 237 0.87 7.90 0.55
N HIS A 238 2.11 8.34 0.80
CA HIS A 238 2.69 8.28 2.14
C HIS A 238 1.98 9.16 3.16
N ASP A 239 1.50 10.34 2.78
CA ASP A 239 0.71 11.23 3.66
C ASP A 239 -0.59 10.58 4.13
N GLY A 240 -1.13 9.63 3.37
CA GLY A 240 -2.23 8.77 3.78
C GLY A 240 -1.88 7.80 4.91
N ASP A 241 -0.62 7.48 5.08
CA ASP A 241 -0.12 6.56 6.11
C ASP A 241 0.63 7.24 7.26
N ARG A 242 1.06 8.47 7.04
CA ARG A 242 1.83 9.28 7.97
C ARG A 242 1.16 9.35 9.33
N VAL A 243 1.98 9.32 10.39
CA VAL A 243 1.52 9.46 11.78
C VAL A 243 2.09 10.68 12.47
N THR A 244 3.10 11.30 11.87
CA THR A 244 3.81 12.47 12.38
C THR A 244 4.33 13.38 11.26
N ARG A 245 4.44 14.67 11.55
CA ARG A 245 5.05 15.68 10.67
C ARG A 245 6.12 16.47 11.39
N ARG A 246 7.13 16.90 10.66
CA ARG A 246 8.12 17.87 11.14
C ARG A 246 7.55 19.28 11.10
N ARG A 247 7.64 20.00 12.22
CA ARG A 247 7.28 21.42 12.34
C ARG A 247 8.45 22.32 11.94
N ARG A 248 8.17 23.60 11.72
CA ARG A 248 9.18 24.63 11.38
C ARG A 248 10.25 24.80 12.46
N ASP A 249 9.93 24.53 13.71
CA ASP A 249 10.86 24.56 14.85
C ASP A 249 11.76 23.31 14.95
N GLY A 250 11.64 22.38 13.99
CA GLY A 250 12.38 21.14 13.93
C GLY A 250 11.79 19.99 14.75
N ARG A 251 10.78 20.24 15.60
CA ARG A 251 10.12 19.20 16.42
C ARG A 251 9.12 18.40 15.59
N ARG A 252 8.85 17.16 15.99
CA ARG A 252 7.81 16.33 15.38
C ARG A 252 6.49 16.46 16.15
N ALA A 253 5.38 16.44 15.43
CA ALA A 253 4.04 16.47 15.99
C ALA A 253 3.15 15.46 15.29
N SER A 254 2.08 15.03 15.98
CA SER A 254 1.11 14.10 15.42
C SER A 254 0.55 14.60 14.08
N TRP A 255 0.44 13.68 13.14
CA TRP A 255 -0.30 13.86 11.91
C TRP A 255 -1.79 13.69 12.23
N ALA A 256 -2.55 14.76 12.03
CA ALA A 256 -3.99 14.72 12.08
C ALA A 256 -4.45 15.13 10.69
N ALA A 257 -4.94 14.15 9.95
CA ALA A 257 -5.49 14.38 8.64
C ALA A 257 -6.96 14.74 8.79
N GLU A 258 -7.34 15.91 8.26
CA GLU A 258 -8.69 16.48 8.38
C GLU A 258 -9.52 16.01 7.17
N PHE A 259 -10.41 15.04 7.37
CA PHE A 259 -11.34 14.51 6.35
C PHE A 259 -12.80 14.71 6.76
N ASP A 260 -13.05 15.79 7.47
CA ASP A 260 -14.38 16.20 7.88
C ASP A 260 -15.19 16.73 6.70
N ASP A 261 -16.38 17.24 7.02
CA ASP A 261 -17.30 17.77 6.02
C ASP A 261 -16.74 19.03 5.34
N ASP A 262 -15.98 19.86 6.07
CA ASP A 262 -15.35 21.07 5.54
C ASP A 262 -14.26 20.74 4.50
N TYR A 263 -13.50 19.67 4.73
CA TYR A 263 -12.55 19.14 3.76
C TYR A 263 -13.24 18.74 2.46
N LEU A 264 -14.29 17.93 2.54
CA LEU A 264 -15.01 17.47 1.35
C LEU A 264 -15.76 18.60 0.63
N ASP A 265 -16.35 19.54 1.36
CA ASP A 265 -16.97 20.72 0.77
C ASP A 265 -15.97 21.59 0.00
N ARG A 266 -14.72 21.66 0.48
CA ARG A 266 -13.65 22.33 -0.25
C ARG A 266 -13.29 21.59 -1.53
N LEU A 267 -13.19 20.27 -1.50
CA LEU A 267 -12.90 19.47 -2.70
C LEU A 267 -14.02 19.59 -3.75
N ILE A 268 -15.29 19.58 -3.32
CA ILE A 268 -16.44 19.81 -4.21
C ILE A 268 -16.33 21.17 -4.91
N ARG A 269 -16.00 22.24 -4.16
CA ARG A 269 -15.81 23.57 -4.77
C ARG A 269 -14.63 23.59 -5.75
N LEU A 270 -13.51 22.96 -5.38
CA LEU A 270 -12.29 22.94 -6.21
C LEU A 270 -12.48 22.12 -7.49
N SER A 271 -13.20 20.99 -7.44
CA SER A 271 -13.46 20.15 -8.62
C SER A 271 -14.39 20.84 -9.64
N GLN A 272 -15.20 21.79 -9.18
CA GLN A 272 -16.10 22.60 -10.02
C GLN A 272 -15.47 23.94 -10.45
N SER A 273 -14.23 24.23 -10.03
CA SER A 273 -13.51 25.47 -10.38
C SER A 273 -13.14 25.51 -11.87
N ASP A 274 -13.14 26.70 -12.47
CA ASP A 274 -12.65 26.93 -13.83
C ASP A 274 -11.12 26.81 -13.93
N ASP A 275 -10.39 26.94 -12.81
CA ASP A 275 -8.93 26.78 -12.75
C ASP A 275 -8.54 25.29 -12.84
N PRO A 276 -7.78 24.86 -13.87
CA PRO A 276 -7.27 23.49 -13.96
C PRO A 276 -6.45 23.04 -12.74
N ALA A 277 -5.71 23.96 -12.10
CA ALA A 277 -4.92 23.62 -10.92
C ALA A 277 -5.79 23.30 -9.71
N ASP A 278 -6.95 23.95 -9.58
CA ASP A 278 -7.92 23.62 -8.52
C ASP A 278 -8.56 22.26 -8.77
N ARG A 279 -8.95 21.97 -10.01
CA ARG A 279 -9.48 20.65 -10.37
C ARG A 279 -8.44 19.54 -10.18
N GLU A 280 -7.18 19.83 -10.47
CA GLU A 280 -6.07 18.92 -10.19
C GLU A 280 -5.93 18.66 -8.68
N ARG A 281 -5.95 19.71 -7.84
CA ARG A 281 -5.91 19.55 -6.37
C ARG A 281 -7.09 18.72 -5.85
N ALA A 282 -8.26 18.83 -6.49
CA ALA A 282 -9.46 18.06 -6.15
C ALA A 282 -9.54 16.69 -6.83
N ALA A 283 -8.55 16.28 -7.63
CA ALA A 283 -8.56 14.96 -8.24
C ALA A 283 -8.44 13.88 -7.15
N LEU A 284 -9.19 12.78 -7.29
CA LEU A 284 -9.22 11.69 -6.31
C LEU A 284 -7.82 11.16 -6.00
N VAL A 285 -6.98 11.04 -7.02
CA VAL A 285 -5.60 10.56 -6.93
C VAL A 285 -4.69 11.43 -6.05
N ASN A 286 -5.03 12.71 -5.91
CA ASN A 286 -4.30 13.69 -5.10
C ASN A 286 -4.83 13.78 -3.66
N GLN A 287 -5.79 12.91 -3.27
CA GLN A 287 -6.29 12.87 -1.90
C GLN A 287 -5.56 11.79 -1.09
N PRO A 288 -4.95 12.13 0.05
CA PRO A 288 -4.21 11.15 0.84
C PRO A 288 -5.12 10.16 1.56
N GLY A 289 -6.28 10.60 2.07
CA GLY A 289 -7.05 9.81 3.04
C GLY A 289 -6.26 9.55 4.34
N ALA A 290 -6.72 8.67 5.21
CA ALA A 290 -5.91 8.21 6.34
C ALA A 290 -6.08 6.73 6.65
N TYR A 291 -5.09 5.95 6.24
CA TYR A 291 -4.89 4.58 6.65
C TYR A 291 -4.01 4.48 7.91
N GLY A 292 -3.00 5.35 8.01
CA GLY A 292 -2.22 5.55 9.23
C GLY A 292 -1.34 4.35 9.62
N CYS A 293 -0.72 3.67 8.65
CA CYS A 293 0.15 2.53 8.92
C CYS A 293 1.66 2.88 8.95
N SER A 294 2.06 4.14 9.00
CA SER A 294 3.46 4.53 9.19
C SER A 294 3.90 4.49 10.68
N THR A 295 5.15 4.87 10.95
CA THR A 295 5.69 5.15 12.29
C THR A 295 6.44 6.48 12.30
N PRO A 296 6.69 7.09 13.47
CA PRO A 296 7.49 8.31 13.55
C PRO A 296 8.88 8.16 12.93
N GLU A 297 9.48 6.97 12.97
CA GLU A 297 10.76 6.66 12.36
C GLU A 297 10.68 6.60 10.84
N ILE A 298 9.67 5.91 10.30
CA ILE A 298 9.45 5.83 8.85
C ILE A 298 9.18 7.23 8.28
N ASP A 299 8.31 8.00 8.94
CA ASP A 299 8.03 9.38 8.54
C ASP A 299 9.30 10.25 8.56
N GLU A 300 10.19 10.06 9.56
CA GLU A 300 11.45 10.81 9.66
C GLU A 300 12.42 10.44 8.53
N MET A 301 12.58 9.14 8.25
CA MET A 301 13.41 8.68 7.14
C MET A 301 12.93 9.21 5.80
N ILE A 302 11.61 9.25 5.56
CA ILE A 302 11.04 9.77 4.31
C ILE A 302 11.24 11.28 4.19
N ASP A 303 11.09 12.03 5.29
CA ASP A 303 11.38 13.47 5.30
C ASP A 303 12.86 13.73 4.95
N ILE A 304 13.80 12.93 5.48
CA ILE A 304 15.23 13.02 5.17
C ILE A 304 15.51 12.63 3.71
N ALA A 305 14.94 11.52 3.25
CA ALA A 305 15.14 11.03 1.89
C ALA A 305 14.65 12.04 0.86
N ASN A 306 13.43 12.57 1.01
CA ASN A 306 12.87 13.56 0.08
C ASN A 306 13.64 14.90 0.08
N ALA A 307 14.35 15.23 1.16
CA ALA A 307 15.22 16.40 1.23
C ALA A 307 16.61 16.17 0.60
N THR A 308 16.94 14.93 0.23
CA THR A 308 18.26 14.60 -0.32
C THR A 308 18.31 14.86 -1.82
N GLU A 309 19.39 15.51 -2.28
CA GLU A 309 19.61 15.75 -3.71
C GLU A 309 19.68 14.42 -4.49
N GLY A 310 19.10 14.41 -5.69
CA GLY A 310 19.00 13.20 -6.51
C GLY A 310 17.84 12.27 -6.15
N VAL A 311 17.21 12.40 -4.98
CA VAL A 311 15.98 11.66 -4.67
C VAL A 311 14.81 12.24 -5.47
N VAL A 312 14.02 11.33 -6.05
CA VAL A 312 12.86 11.60 -6.89
C VAL A 312 11.58 11.48 -6.07
N GLY A 313 11.47 10.46 -5.23
CA GLY A 313 10.38 10.31 -4.25
C GLY A 313 10.63 9.14 -3.30
N ALA A 314 10.17 9.28 -2.07
CA ALA A 314 10.26 8.25 -1.03
C ALA A 314 8.90 8.00 -0.38
N GLN A 315 8.60 6.74 -0.08
CA GLN A 315 7.40 6.32 0.65
C GLN A 315 7.67 5.03 1.44
N LEU A 316 6.77 4.67 2.35
CA LEU A 316 6.82 3.36 3.02
C LEU A 316 6.61 2.23 2.01
N VAL A 317 7.09 1.03 2.33
CA VAL A 317 6.82 -0.17 1.52
C VAL A 317 6.42 -1.34 2.42
N GLY A 318 5.55 -2.20 1.88
CA GLY A 318 4.97 -3.33 2.61
C GLY A 318 3.84 -2.90 3.53
N ALA A 319 3.57 -3.72 4.55
CA ALA A 319 2.42 -3.55 5.45
C ALA A 319 2.52 -2.34 6.42
N GLY A 320 3.66 -1.64 6.45
CA GLY A 320 3.94 -0.57 7.39
C GLY A 320 4.21 -1.05 8.83
N LEU A 321 4.01 -0.14 9.79
CA LEU A 321 4.22 -0.31 11.23
C LEU A 321 5.67 -0.68 11.60
N GLY A 322 6.60 -0.16 10.80
CA GLY A 322 8.03 -0.44 10.83
C GLY A 322 8.50 -0.84 9.43
N GLY A 323 9.63 -1.55 9.36
CA GLY A 323 10.17 -2.07 8.12
C GLY A 323 11.03 -1.07 7.36
N SER A 324 10.76 -0.91 6.08
CA SER A 324 11.61 -0.12 5.17
C SER A 324 10.83 0.98 4.47
N ILE A 325 11.59 1.92 3.92
CA ILE A 325 11.11 2.87 2.93
C ILE A 325 11.64 2.45 1.56
N VAL A 326 10.86 2.68 0.51
CA VAL A 326 11.31 2.59 -0.87
C VAL A 326 11.53 4.00 -1.40
N VAL A 327 12.65 4.19 -2.07
CA VAL A 327 13.08 5.46 -2.64
C VAL A 327 13.34 5.26 -4.12
N LEU A 328 12.72 6.09 -4.95
CA LEU A 328 13.16 6.28 -6.33
C LEU A 328 14.14 7.44 -6.33
N ALA A 329 15.32 7.22 -6.91
CA ALA A 329 16.36 8.23 -7.01
C ALA A 329 17.00 8.18 -8.41
N TYR A 330 17.64 9.28 -8.82
CA TYR A 330 18.50 9.25 -9.99
C TYR A 330 19.74 8.41 -9.69
N LYS A 331 20.22 7.66 -10.69
CA LYS A 331 21.42 6.83 -10.56
C LYS A 331 22.60 7.61 -10.00
N GLY A 332 23.23 7.06 -8.95
CA GLY A 332 24.37 7.66 -8.26
C GLY A 332 23.99 8.50 -7.03
N ALA A 333 22.70 8.72 -6.77
CA ALA A 333 22.25 9.40 -5.56
C ALA A 333 22.34 8.53 -4.29
N GLY A 334 22.51 7.21 -4.43
CA GLY A 334 22.52 6.28 -3.29
C GLY A 334 23.52 6.62 -2.18
N GLN A 335 24.73 7.07 -2.50
CA GLN A 335 25.70 7.46 -1.47
C GLN A 335 25.25 8.72 -0.72
N ALA A 336 24.78 9.74 -1.43
CA ALA A 336 24.28 10.97 -0.80
C ALA A 336 23.08 10.69 0.11
N LEU A 337 22.18 9.79 -0.30
CA LEU A 337 21.06 9.31 0.51
C LEU A 337 21.53 8.55 1.75
N SER A 338 22.50 7.64 1.59
CA SER A 338 23.08 6.90 2.72
C SER A 338 23.69 7.84 3.75
N ASP A 339 24.49 8.81 3.31
CA ASP A 339 25.13 9.80 4.18
C ASP A 339 24.10 10.70 4.89
N ALA A 340 23.01 11.07 4.19
CA ALA A 340 21.94 11.88 4.76
C ALA A 340 21.18 11.10 5.86
N LEU A 341 20.84 9.83 5.60
CA LEU A 341 20.21 8.95 6.57
C LEU A 341 21.16 8.58 7.71
N GLU A 342 22.47 8.46 7.46
CA GLU A 342 23.46 8.25 8.52
C GLU A 342 23.47 9.42 9.50
N ARG A 343 23.57 10.65 8.99
CA ARG A 343 23.56 11.85 9.85
C ARG A 343 22.22 12.08 10.53
N GLY A 344 21.11 11.88 9.81
CA GLY A 344 19.78 12.29 10.26
C GLY A 344 19.00 11.23 11.04
N TYR A 345 19.26 9.94 10.80
CA TYR A 345 18.46 8.84 11.35
C TYR A 345 19.29 7.78 12.05
N TYR A 346 20.24 7.15 11.35
CA TYR A 346 20.98 5.98 11.86
C TYR A 346 22.00 6.35 12.94
N GLY A 347 22.86 7.34 12.69
CA GLY A 347 23.92 7.79 13.58
C GLY A 347 23.39 8.26 14.95
N PRO A 348 22.36 9.12 15.03
CA PRO A 348 21.73 9.49 16.29
C PRO A 348 21.18 8.31 17.10
N ARG A 349 20.94 7.16 16.46
CA ARG A 349 20.44 5.92 17.07
C ARG A 349 21.52 4.86 17.27
N GLY A 350 22.78 5.15 16.93
CA GLY A 350 23.89 4.19 16.98
C GLY A 350 23.74 3.01 16.01
N LEU A 351 22.94 3.18 14.95
CA LEU A 351 22.70 2.18 13.92
C LEU A 351 23.69 2.37 12.77
N LYS A 352 24.00 1.29 12.05
CA LYS A 352 24.72 1.38 10.78
C LYS A 352 23.75 1.69 9.65
N PRO A 353 24.16 2.43 8.61
CA PRO A 353 23.33 2.61 7.42
C PRO A 353 22.97 1.27 6.78
N ASP A 354 21.68 1.10 6.47
CA ASP A 354 21.10 -0.09 5.84
C ASP A 354 20.32 0.37 4.61
N VAL A 355 21.09 0.68 3.58
CA VAL A 355 20.66 1.34 2.35
C VAL A 355 21.16 0.50 1.18
N HIS A 356 20.23 -0.03 0.40
CA HIS A 356 20.53 -1.01 -0.64
C HIS A 356 19.87 -0.61 -1.96
N VAL A 357 20.66 -0.58 -3.03
CA VAL A 357 20.18 -0.35 -4.39
C VAL A 357 19.69 -1.68 -4.96
N PHE A 358 18.48 -1.69 -5.51
CA PHE A 358 17.86 -2.84 -6.15
C PHE A 358 17.62 -2.60 -7.64
N GLN A 359 17.59 -3.70 -8.39
CA GLN A 359 17.12 -3.74 -9.76
C GLN A 359 15.93 -4.70 -9.83
N PRO A 360 14.91 -4.42 -10.65
CA PRO A 360 13.81 -5.37 -10.83
C PRO A 360 14.34 -6.73 -11.30
N GLY A 361 14.02 -7.77 -10.53
CA GLY A 361 14.49 -9.15 -10.74
C GLY A 361 13.56 -9.98 -11.62
N GLU A 362 13.99 -11.20 -11.92
CA GLU A 362 13.14 -12.20 -12.54
C GLU A 362 12.21 -12.82 -11.49
N GLY A 363 10.99 -13.19 -11.89
CA GLY A 363 10.06 -13.90 -11.04
C GLY A 363 10.50 -15.34 -10.71
N ALA A 364 9.65 -16.04 -9.96
CA ALA A 364 9.85 -17.43 -9.59
C ALA A 364 10.12 -18.30 -10.83
N ASN A 365 11.28 -18.97 -10.84
CA ASN A 365 11.72 -19.76 -11.97
C ASN A 365 12.51 -20.99 -11.50
N PHE A 366 12.67 -21.97 -12.39
CA PHE A 366 13.46 -23.16 -12.12
C PHE A 366 14.88 -22.97 -12.63
N LEU A 367 15.84 -23.41 -11.82
CA LEU A 367 17.23 -23.56 -12.23
C LEU A 367 17.55 -25.06 -12.22
N THR A 368 18.19 -25.52 -13.27
CA THR A 368 18.82 -26.84 -13.30
C THR A 368 20.29 -26.71 -12.92
N LEU A 369 20.93 -27.81 -12.52
CA LEU A 369 22.36 -27.79 -12.20
C LEU A 369 23.23 -27.44 -13.41
N ASP A 370 22.68 -27.53 -14.63
CA ASP A 370 23.36 -27.15 -15.85
C ASP A 370 23.29 -25.62 -16.11
N ASP A 371 22.43 -24.89 -15.37
CA ASP A 371 22.24 -23.44 -15.49
C ASP A 371 23.14 -22.61 -14.55
N VAL A 372 23.91 -23.26 -13.67
CA VAL A 372 24.73 -22.64 -12.59
C VAL A 372 26.19 -23.00 -12.77
#